data_AF-A0A354BSB4-F1
#
_entry.id   AF-A0A354BSB4-F1
#
_cell.length_a   1.000
_cell.length_b   1.000
_cell.length_c   1.000
_cell.angle_alpha   90.00
_cell.angle_beta   90.00
_cell.angle_gamma   90.00
#
_symmetry.space_group_name_H-M   'P 1'
#
loop_
_entity.id
_entity.type
_entity.pdbx_description
1 polymer ?
#
loop_
_entity_poly.entity_id
_entity_poly.type
_entity_poly.pdbx_seq_one_letter_code
_entity_poly.pdbx_strand_id
1 'polypeptide(L)'
;MKNLLIAGLILIAFANSVKAQQAAQKPTEADKITPGMTEVWDPEVKIVQPGITDNDPPADAVVLFNGSDVNTEWEDSKGGISKWLIENGALVCVKGSGVIKTKRKFNSCQLHIEWKAPSDVIGESQGRGNSGVYLQEQYEVQVLDSYNNRTYRHGQAGSLYKQHAPLVNVSRKPGEWQSYDIIYTA
;
A
#
# COMPACT_ATOMS: atom_id res chain seq x y z
N MET A 1 -20.32 81.18 -77.67
CA MET A 1 -19.57 80.29 -78.57
C MET A 1 -18.63 79.44 -77.73
N LYS A 2 -18.68 78.10 -77.87
CA LYS A 2 -17.56 77.12 -77.75
C LYS A 2 -16.74 77.13 -76.43
N ASN A 3 -16.41 76.03 -75.74
CA ASN A 3 -16.40 74.60 -76.03
C ASN A 3 -16.28 73.83 -74.69
N LEU A 4 -16.72 72.58 -74.76
CA LEU A 4 -16.43 71.45 -73.89
C LEU A 4 -14.91 71.24 -73.66
N LEU A 5 -14.49 70.80 -72.46
CA LEU A 5 -13.45 69.77 -72.31
C LEU A 5 -13.40 69.22 -70.88
N ILE A 6 -13.45 67.89 -70.83
CA ILE A 6 -13.40 66.98 -69.68
C ILE A 6 -11.93 66.83 -69.24
N ALA A 7 -11.67 66.83 -67.94
CA ALA A 7 -10.53 66.09 -67.38
C ALA A 7 -10.82 65.76 -65.92
N GLY A 8 -11.04 64.46 -65.66
CA GLY A 8 -11.21 63.93 -64.31
C GLY A 8 -9.92 64.06 -63.51
N LEU A 9 -10.07 64.33 -62.22
CA LEU A 9 -9.04 64.06 -61.24
C LEU A 9 -9.61 63.14 -60.16
N ILE A 10 -9.04 61.95 -60.16
CA ILE A 10 -9.29 60.83 -59.28
C ILE A 10 -9.08 61.30 -57.83
N LEU A 11 -10.14 61.29 -57.03
CA LEU A 11 -10.01 61.37 -55.57
C LEU A 11 -9.47 60.00 -55.09
N ILE A 12 -8.17 59.93 -54.82
CA ILE A 12 -7.59 58.81 -54.09
C ILE A 12 -7.93 59.02 -52.61
N ALA A 13 -9.04 58.43 -52.16
CA ALA A 13 -9.33 58.30 -50.75
C ALA A 13 -8.38 57.26 -50.15
N PHE A 14 -7.31 57.71 -49.49
CA PHE A 14 -6.50 56.86 -48.62
C PHE A 14 -7.33 56.47 -47.40
N ALA A 15 -8.01 55.33 -47.48
CA ALA A 15 -8.59 54.69 -46.32
C ALA A 15 -7.44 54.11 -45.48
N ASN A 16 -7.05 54.81 -44.43
CA ASN A 16 -6.14 54.28 -43.41
C ASN A 16 -6.87 53.19 -42.63
N SER A 17 -6.79 51.96 -43.11
CA SER A 17 -7.18 50.77 -42.36
C SER A 17 -6.20 50.58 -41.22
N VAL A 18 -6.47 51.18 -40.05
CA VAL A 18 -5.73 50.88 -38.82
C VAL A 18 -6.09 49.45 -38.43
N LYS A 19 -5.26 48.48 -38.84
CA LYS A 19 -5.27 47.16 -38.24
C LYS A 19 -4.75 47.34 -36.81
N ALA A 20 -5.66 47.37 -35.84
CA ALA A 20 -5.33 47.19 -34.44
C ALA A 20 -4.83 45.75 -34.26
N GLN A 21 -3.56 45.52 -34.62
CA GLN A 21 -2.87 44.31 -34.27
C GLN A 21 -2.52 44.47 -32.79
N GLN A 22 -3.39 43.98 -31.91
CA GLN A 22 -3.02 43.77 -30.51
C GLN A 22 -1.80 42.85 -30.54
N ALA A 23 -0.62 43.42 -30.30
CA ALA A 23 0.57 42.62 -30.07
C ALA A 23 0.23 41.71 -28.89
N ALA A 24 0.29 40.38 -29.09
CA ALA A 24 0.21 39.45 -27.98
C ALA A 24 1.24 39.90 -26.94
N GLN A 25 0.79 40.33 -25.76
CA GLN A 25 1.69 40.69 -24.67
C GLN A 25 2.58 39.47 -24.43
N LYS A 26 3.90 39.65 -24.57
CA LYS A 26 4.85 38.61 -24.17
C LYS A 26 4.61 38.35 -22.68
N PRO A 27 4.54 37.07 -22.25
CA PRO A 27 4.38 36.74 -20.83
C PRO A 27 5.38 37.55 -20.02
N THR A 28 4.85 38.37 -19.13
CA THR A 28 5.65 39.10 -18.16
C THR A 28 6.26 38.11 -17.18
N GLU A 29 7.25 38.54 -16.41
CA GLU A 29 7.84 37.70 -15.37
C GLU A 29 6.78 37.24 -14.34
N ALA A 30 5.72 38.02 -14.14
CA ALA A 30 4.56 37.68 -13.32
C ALA A 30 3.62 36.62 -13.97
N ASP A 31 3.71 36.41 -15.28
CA ASP A 31 2.92 35.39 -16.00
C ASP A 31 3.63 34.03 -16.06
N LYS A 32 4.87 33.94 -15.55
CA LYS A 32 5.62 32.69 -15.50
C LYS A 32 5.17 31.88 -14.29
N ILE A 33 4.63 30.69 -14.55
CA ILE A 33 4.39 29.70 -13.49
C ILE A 33 5.74 29.23 -12.94
N THR A 34 5.96 29.45 -11.65
CA THR A 34 7.14 28.93 -10.92
C THR A 34 6.76 27.66 -10.14
N PRO A 35 7.69 26.71 -9.90
CA PRO A 35 7.41 25.52 -9.07
C PRO A 35 6.73 25.85 -7.73
N GLY A 36 7.19 26.92 -7.06
CA GLY A 36 6.65 27.40 -5.79
C GLY A 36 5.17 27.76 -5.77
N MET A 37 4.54 28.04 -6.92
CA MET A 37 3.09 28.30 -6.98
C MET A 37 2.25 27.04 -6.70
N THR A 38 2.88 25.86 -6.75
CA THR A 38 2.26 24.55 -6.50
C THR A 38 2.90 23.80 -5.34
N GLU A 39 3.88 24.40 -4.65
CA GLU A 39 4.52 23.82 -3.47
C GLU A 39 3.64 24.07 -2.24
N VAL A 40 3.12 22.99 -1.66
CA VAL A 40 2.35 23.02 -0.40
C VAL A 40 3.24 22.46 0.70
N TRP A 41 3.55 23.28 1.70
CA TRP A 41 4.51 22.95 2.76
C TRP A 41 3.82 22.38 4.02
N ASP A 42 2.59 22.82 4.28
CA ASP A 42 1.85 22.47 5.49
C ASP A 42 0.65 21.55 5.22
N PRO A 43 0.37 20.58 6.10
CA PRO A 43 1.14 20.27 7.31
C PRO A 43 2.49 19.62 6.99
N GLU A 44 3.51 19.93 7.79
CA GLU A 44 4.81 19.27 7.70
C GLU A 44 4.66 17.75 7.86
N VAL A 45 5.38 16.98 7.05
CA VAL A 45 5.38 15.52 7.10
C VAL A 45 6.06 15.06 8.39
N LYS A 46 5.35 14.27 9.20
CA LYS A 46 5.91 13.63 10.39
C LYS A 46 7.13 12.78 10.01
N ILE A 47 8.26 13.06 10.64
CA ILE A 47 9.46 12.24 10.51
C ILE A 47 9.32 11.00 11.41
N VAL A 48 9.47 9.83 10.82
CA VAL A 48 9.50 8.54 11.52
C VAL A 48 10.84 7.88 11.22
N GLN A 49 11.55 7.46 12.26
CA GLN A 49 12.79 6.71 12.07
C GLN A 49 12.45 5.28 11.64
N PRO A 50 13.00 4.78 10.52
CA PRO A 50 12.80 3.40 10.12
C PRO A 50 13.51 2.44 11.08
N GLY A 51 13.20 1.15 10.95
CA GLY A 51 13.97 0.09 11.58
C GLY A 51 15.45 0.12 11.13
N ILE A 52 16.34 -0.48 11.93
CA ILE A 52 17.76 -0.57 11.60
C ILE A 52 17.95 -1.48 10.36
N THR A 53 17.20 -2.57 10.31
CA THR A 53 17.08 -3.48 9.17
C THR A 53 15.65 -3.48 8.63
N ASP A 54 15.44 -4.09 7.46
CA ASP A 54 14.12 -4.22 6.84
C ASP A 54 13.12 -5.02 7.69
N ASN A 55 13.62 -5.82 8.65
CA ASN A 55 12.81 -6.62 9.55
C ASN A 55 12.54 -5.92 10.89
N ASP A 56 13.18 -4.78 11.15
CA ASP A 56 13.00 -4.03 12.38
C ASP A 56 11.80 -3.08 12.26
N PRO A 57 10.97 -2.95 13.32
CA PRO A 57 9.84 -2.04 13.30
C PRO A 57 10.30 -0.57 13.25
N PRO A 58 9.59 0.32 12.55
CA PRO A 58 9.82 1.76 12.65
C PRO A 58 9.50 2.27 14.05
N ALA A 59 10.03 3.44 14.40
CA ALA A 59 9.97 4.00 15.76
C ALA A 59 8.54 4.28 16.27
N ASP A 60 7.54 4.36 15.40
CA ASP A 60 6.13 4.55 15.78
C ASP A 60 5.26 3.30 15.65
N ALA A 61 5.83 2.14 15.30
CA ALA A 61 5.11 0.88 15.27
C ALA A 61 4.86 0.32 16.67
N VAL A 62 3.71 -0.33 16.83
CA VAL A 62 3.43 -1.17 17.99
C VAL A 62 4.05 -2.55 17.75
N VAL A 63 5.04 -2.91 18.55
CA VAL A 63 5.70 -4.22 18.45
C VAL A 63 4.80 -5.29 19.06
N LEU A 64 4.15 -6.08 18.20
CA LEU A 64 3.24 -7.14 18.63
C LEU A 64 3.97 -8.37 19.18
N PHE A 65 5.19 -8.65 18.71
CA PHE A 65 6.02 -9.73 19.22
C PHE A 65 7.50 -9.47 18.91
N ASN A 66 8.39 -9.73 19.88
CA ASN A 66 9.83 -9.48 19.76
C ASN A 66 10.69 -10.70 20.13
N GLY A 67 10.07 -11.89 20.26
CA GLY A 67 10.77 -13.12 20.57
C GLY A 67 10.90 -13.49 22.04
N SER A 68 10.35 -12.72 22.99
CA SER A 68 10.53 -12.98 24.43
C SER A 68 9.25 -13.22 25.23
N ASP A 69 8.16 -12.50 24.96
CA ASP A 69 6.87 -12.68 25.64
C ASP A 69 5.67 -12.47 24.71
N VAL A 70 4.88 -13.53 24.55
CA VAL A 70 3.62 -13.50 23.78
C VAL A 70 2.50 -12.80 24.55
N ASN A 71 2.48 -12.93 25.88
CA ASN A 71 1.34 -12.50 26.68
C ASN A 71 1.35 -11.01 26.98
N THR A 72 2.35 -10.25 26.53
CA THR A 72 2.32 -8.78 26.61
C THR A 72 1.23 -8.23 25.69
N GLU A 73 1.27 -8.56 24.39
CA GLU A 73 0.34 -8.02 23.38
C GLU A 73 -0.74 -9.02 22.92
N TRP A 74 -0.63 -10.31 23.26
CA TRP A 74 -1.57 -11.34 22.83
C TRP A 74 -2.29 -12.03 23.99
N GLU A 75 -3.47 -12.57 23.69
CA GLU A 75 -4.28 -13.42 24.56
C GLU A 75 -4.88 -14.58 23.74
N ASP A 76 -5.33 -15.63 24.43
CA ASP A 76 -6.12 -16.68 23.79
C ASP A 76 -7.52 -16.14 23.37
N SER A 77 -8.27 -16.94 22.60
CA SER A 77 -9.60 -16.52 22.13
C SER A 77 -10.61 -16.20 23.25
N LYS A 78 -10.34 -16.60 24.49
CA LYS A 78 -11.18 -16.39 25.68
C LYS A 78 -10.64 -15.29 26.62
N GLY A 79 -9.56 -14.59 26.23
CA GLY A 79 -8.93 -13.56 27.06
C GLY A 79 -7.94 -14.11 28.10
N GLY A 80 -7.54 -15.37 27.96
CA GLY A 80 -6.57 -16.04 28.82
C GLY A 80 -5.14 -15.98 28.26
N ILE A 81 -4.24 -16.70 28.94
CA ILE A 81 -2.83 -16.84 28.55
C ILE A 81 -2.73 -17.66 27.27
N SER A 82 -1.92 -17.20 26.31
CA SER A 82 -1.62 -17.93 25.09
C SER A 82 -0.92 -19.26 25.40
N LYS A 83 -1.33 -20.31 24.68
CA LYS A 83 -0.68 -21.63 24.72
C LYS A 83 0.35 -21.84 23.62
N TRP A 84 0.59 -20.82 22.79
CA TRP A 84 1.65 -20.88 21.79
C TRP A 84 3.00 -20.82 22.48
N LEU A 85 3.97 -21.54 21.95
CA LEU A 85 5.31 -21.65 22.53
C LEU A 85 6.24 -20.61 21.91
N ILE A 86 7.25 -20.20 22.66
CA ILE A 86 8.34 -19.39 22.12
C ILE A 86 9.54 -20.31 21.94
N GLU A 87 10.00 -20.44 20.70
CA GLU A 87 11.16 -21.26 20.34
C GLU A 87 12.08 -20.47 19.41
N ASN A 88 13.35 -20.32 19.78
CA ASN A 88 14.35 -19.61 18.97
C ASN A 88 13.91 -18.19 18.57
N GLY A 89 13.23 -17.47 19.47
CA GLY A 89 12.72 -16.12 19.21
C GLY A 89 11.47 -16.07 18.32
N ALA A 90 10.88 -17.21 17.96
CA ALA A 90 9.67 -17.31 17.17
C ALA A 90 8.48 -17.78 18.00
N LEU A 91 7.28 -17.33 17.65
CA LEU A 91 6.04 -17.84 18.23
C LEU A 91 5.54 -19.04 17.43
N VAL A 92 5.40 -20.19 18.10
CA VAL A 92 5.10 -21.48 17.48
C VAL A 92 3.70 -21.95 17.90
N CYS A 93 2.84 -22.13 16.90
CA CYS A 93 1.53 -22.75 17.08
C CYS A 93 1.70 -24.25 17.31
N VAL A 94 1.16 -24.76 18.42
CA VAL A 94 1.17 -26.19 18.74
C VAL A 94 -0.23 -26.77 18.68
N LYS A 95 -0.35 -28.06 18.38
CA LYS A 95 -1.65 -28.72 18.27
C LYS A 95 -2.46 -28.52 19.56
N GLY A 96 -3.66 -27.94 19.42
CA GLY A 96 -4.56 -27.67 20.55
C GLY A 96 -4.28 -26.36 21.31
N SER A 97 -3.33 -25.53 20.87
CA SER A 97 -3.12 -24.20 21.47
C SER A 97 -4.27 -23.23 21.20
N GLY A 98 -4.99 -23.44 20.09
CA GLY A 98 -6.10 -22.59 19.67
C GLY A 98 -5.63 -21.27 19.02
N VAL A 99 -6.60 -20.43 18.68
CA VAL A 99 -6.36 -19.11 18.10
C VAL A 99 -5.94 -18.14 19.21
N ILE A 100 -5.03 -17.23 18.88
CA ILE A 100 -4.64 -16.09 19.71
C ILE A 100 -5.05 -14.80 18.99
N LYS A 101 -5.24 -13.73 19.75
CA LYS A 101 -5.57 -12.40 19.23
C LYS A 101 -4.80 -11.31 19.98
N THR A 102 -4.60 -10.18 19.33
CA THR A 102 -4.03 -9.01 19.99
C THR A 102 -4.98 -8.52 21.06
N LYS A 103 -4.46 -8.11 22.22
CA LYS A 103 -5.24 -7.45 23.27
C LYS A 103 -5.75 -6.09 22.80
N ARG A 104 -4.95 -5.42 21.96
CA ARG A 104 -5.31 -4.16 21.31
C ARG A 104 -6.24 -4.42 20.14
N LYS A 105 -7.15 -3.48 19.94
CA LYS A 105 -8.00 -3.39 18.75
C LYS A 105 -7.43 -2.36 17.80
N PHE A 106 -7.49 -2.67 16.50
CA PHE A 106 -6.98 -1.82 15.43
C PHE A 106 -8.10 -1.54 14.42
N ASN A 107 -8.06 -0.35 13.81
CA ASN A 107 -8.80 -0.02 12.59
C ASN A 107 -7.81 -0.08 11.42
N SER A 108 -7.79 0.93 10.55
CA SER A 108 -6.79 1.05 9.49
C SER A 108 -5.38 0.99 10.05
N CYS A 109 -4.54 0.15 9.43
CA CYS A 109 -3.17 -0.08 9.88
C CYS A 109 -2.28 -0.58 8.75
N GLN A 110 -0.97 -0.48 8.97
CA GLN A 110 0.03 -1.26 8.25
C GLN A 110 0.54 -2.35 9.20
N LEU A 111 0.55 -3.59 8.76
CA LEU A 111 0.98 -4.76 9.52
C LEU A 111 2.12 -5.45 8.79
N HIS A 112 3.24 -5.63 9.47
CA HIS A 112 4.30 -6.54 9.07
C HIS A 112 4.21 -7.83 9.90
N ILE A 113 4.32 -8.99 9.26
CA ILE A 113 4.42 -10.29 9.93
C ILE A 113 5.31 -11.23 9.14
N GLU A 114 6.28 -11.83 9.82
CA GLU A 114 7.02 -12.98 9.30
C GLU A 114 6.39 -14.29 9.78
N TRP A 115 6.35 -15.27 8.88
CA TRP A 115 5.84 -16.60 9.18
C TRP A 115 6.68 -17.65 8.45
N LYS A 116 6.61 -18.89 8.97
CA LYS A 116 7.37 -20.02 8.47
C LYS A 116 6.53 -21.28 8.55
N ALA A 117 6.33 -21.95 7.42
CA ALA A 117 5.74 -23.28 7.42
C ALA A 117 6.68 -24.28 8.13
N PRO A 118 6.15 -25.31 8.83
CA PRO A 118 6.97 -26.34 9.45
C PRO A 118 7.92 -26.99 8.44
N SER A 119 9.17 -27.27 8.83
CA SER A 119 10.13 -27.93 7.94
C SER A 119 9.66 -29.33 7.52
N ASP A 120 8.93 -30.03 8.39
CA ASP A 120 8.33 -31.31 8.09
C ASP A 120 7.09 -31.13 7.21
N VAL A 121 7.21 -31.61 5.97
CA VAL A 121 6.14 -31.59 4.99
C VAL A 121 5.13 -32.70 5.27
N ILE A 122 4.01 -32.33 5.90
CA ILE A 122 2.92 -33.25 6.25
C ILE A 122 1.60 -32.73 5.69
N GLY A 123 0.85 -33.62 5.03
CA GLY A 123 -0.46 -33.32 4.45
C GLY A 123 -0.39 -32.75 3.03
N GLU A 124 -1.55 -32.36 2.52
CA GLU A 124 -1.73 -31.79 1.18
C GLU A 124 -2.83 -30.73 1.20
N SER A 125 -2.85 -29.87 0.18
CA SER A 125 -3.85 -28.80 0.05
C SER A 125 -3.94 -27.99 1.36
N GLN A 126 -5.14 -27.77 1.89
CA GLN A 126 -5.39 -27.05 3.15
C GLN A 126 -4.90 -27.78 4.40
N GLY A 127 -4.52 -29.05 4.31
CA GLY A 127 -4.05 -29.84 5.45
C GLY A 127 -2.56 -29.66 5.75
N ARG A 128 -1.85 -28.83 4.98
CA ARG A 128 -0.38 -28.68 5.04
C ARG A 128 0.01 -27.27 5.45
N GLY A 129 0.45 -27.11 6.71
CA GLY A 129 0.98 -25.84 7.23
C GLY A 129 -0.02 -24.69 7.23
N ASN A 130 -1.28 -24.94 7.57
CA ASN A 130 -2.37 -23.96 7.50
C ASN A 130 -2.48 -23.10 8.77
N SER A 131 -2.61 -21.79 8.60
CA SER A 131 -2.86 -20.78 9.62
C SER A 131 -3.54 -19.57 8.95
N GLY A 132 -3.65 -18.42 9.62
CA GLY A 132 -4.20 -17.23 8.99
C GLY A 132 -4.00 -15.98 9.82
N VAL A 133 -3.93 -14.83 9.13
CA VAL A 133 -3.94 -13.51 9.75
C VAL A 133 -5.34 -12.91 9.58
N TYR A 134 -6.07 -12.78 10.69
CA TYR A 134 -7.44 -12.28 10.68
C TYR A 134 -7.47 -10.79 11.01
N LEU A 135 -7.69 -9.96 9.99
CA LEU A 135 -7.87 -8.51 10.14
C LEU A 135 -9.23 -8.26 10.82
N GLN A 136 -9.18 -7.59 11.98
CA GLN A 136 -10.32 -7.34 12.86
C GLN A 136 -11.13 -8.59 13.23
N GLU A 137 -10.51 -9.77 13.28
CA GLU A 137 -11.19 -11.05 13.54
C GLU A 137 -12.22 -11.44 12.45
N GLN A 138 -12.28 -10.73 11.31
CA GLN A 138 -13.28 -10.93 10.25
C GLN A 138 -12.65 -11.41 8.94
N TYR A 139 -11.57 -10.75 8.49
CA TYR A 139 -11.05 -10.93 7.14
C TYR A 139 -9.71 -11.67 7.17
N GLU A 140 -9.70 -12.88 6.65
CA GLU A 140 -8.53 -13.75 6.67
C GLU A 140 -7.62 -13.51 5.47
N VAL A 141 -6.38 -13.09 5.75
CA VAL A 141 -5.25 -13.25 4.84
C VAL A 141 -4.64 -14.62 5.10
N GLN A 142 -4.79 -15.50 4.11
CA GLN A 142 -4.47 -16.91 4.26
C GLN A 142 -2.96 -17.16 4.44
N VAL A 143 -2.60 -18.01 5.41
CA VAL A 143 -1.26 -18.55 5.59
C VAL A 143 -1.28 -20.05 5.32
N LEU A 144 -0.52 -20.51 4.34
CA LEU A 144 -0.49 -21.92 3.97
C LEU A 144 0.86 -22.27 3.37
N ASP A 145 1.38 -23.46 3.65
CA ASP A 145 2.48 -24.01 2.85
C ASP A 145 1.98 -24.26 1.42
N SER A 146 2.20 -23.28 0.54
CA SER A 146 1.81 -23.34 -0.86
C SER A 146 3.01 -23.63 -1.77
N TYR A 147 4.15 -24.07 -1.22
CA TYR A 147 5.33 -24.45 -2.00
C TYR A 147 5.20 -25.89 -2.50
N ASN A 148 5.04 -26.03 -3.82
CA ASN A 148 4.77 -27.32 -4.47
C ASN A 148 3.60 -28.08 -3.81
N ASN A 149 2.55 -27.35 -3.41
CA ASN A 149 1.35 -27.88 -2.77
C ASN A 149 0.10 -27.30 -3.45
N ARG A 150 -0.57 -28.08 -4.31
CA ARG A 150 -1.74 -27.61 -5.05
C ARG A 150 -2.96 -27.56 -4.13
N THR A 151 -3.68 -26.44 -4.15
CA THR A 151 -5.00 -26.27 -3.52
C THR A 151 -5.93 -25.45 -4.43
N TYR A 152 -7.13 -25.09 -3.96
CA TYR A 152 -8.03 -24.21 -4.70
C TYR A 152 -7.50 -22.76 -4.69
N ARG A 153 -7.53 -22.09 -5.85
CA ARG A 153 -6.79 -20.82 -6.10
C ARG A 153 -7.01 -19.68 -5.11
N HIS A 154 -8.17 -19.65 -4.46
CA HIS A 154 -8.64 -18.56 -3.61
C HIS A 154 -8.63 -18.96 -2.13
N GLY A 155 -7.89 -20.02 -1.77
CA GLY A 155 -7.56 -20.36 -0.39
C GLY A 155 -6.10 -20.78 -0.22
N GLN A 156 -5.23 -20.41 -1.15
CA GLN A 156 -3.78 -20.59 -1.03
C GLN A 156 -3.15 -19.36 -0.33
N ALA A 157 -1.89 -19.47 0.08
CA ALA A 157 -1.18 -18.39 0.78
C ALA A 157 -1.35 -17.03 0.07
N GLY A 158 -1.74 -16.01 0.83
CA GLY A 158 -1.92 -14.64 0.36
C GLY A 158 -3.29 -14.36 -0.25
N SER A 159 -4.20 -15.35 -0.31
CA SER A 159 -5.59 -15.07 -0.66
C SER A 159 -6.29 -14.29 0.46
N LEU A 160 -7.23 -13.42 0.08
CA LEU A 160 -8.36 -13.12 0.96
C LEU A 160 -9.25 -14.37 0.96
N TYR A 161 -9.25 -15.13 2.05
CA TYR A 161 -9.70 -16.51 2.06
C TYR A 161 -11.12 -16.68 1.49
N LYS A 162 -11.23 -17.52 0.45
CA LYS A 162 -12.41 -17.81 -0.37
C LYS A 162 -13.08 -16.61 -1.06
N GLN A 163 -12.43 -15.46 -1.12
CA GLN A 163 -12.96 -14.25 -1.76
C GLN A 163 -12.12 -13.83 -2.95
N HIS A 164 -10.82 -13.59 -2.73
CA HIS A 164 -9.89 -13.15 -3.77
C HIS A 164 -8.64 -14.01 -3.76
N ALA A 165 -8.33 -14.62 -4.91
CA ALA A 165 -7.08 -15.34 -5.10
C ALA A 165 -5.90 -14.35 -5.09
N PRO A 166 -4.71 -14.74 -4.58
CA PRO A 166 -3.53 -13.93 -4.75
C PRO A 166 -3.17 -13.84 -6.24
N LEU A 167 -2.51 -12.76 -6.63
CA LEU A 167 -2.10 -12.54 -8.02
C LEU A 167 -1.04 -13.55 -8.47
N VAL A 168 -0.17 -13.97 -7.55
CA VAL A 168 0.94 -14.89 -7.77
C VAL A 168 1.15 -15.77 -6.53
N ASN A 169 1.88 -16.88 -6.68
CA ASN A 169 2.38 -17.66 -5.56
C ASN A 169 3.89 -17.39 -5.42
N VAL A 170 4.29 -16.84 -4.29
CA VAL A 170 5.68 -16.49 -3.95
C VAL A 170 6.13 -17.18 -2.66
N SER A 171 5.53 -18.33 -2.33
CA SER A 171 5.87 -19.08 -1.11
C SER A 171 7.30 -19.61 -1.18
N ARG A 172 8.04 -19.45 -0.09
CA ARG A 172 9.36 -20.04 0.10
C ARG A 172 9.24 -21.50 0.52
N LYS A 173 10.35 -22.22 0.54
CA LYS A 173 10.35 -23.64 0.93
C LYS A 173 9.95 -23.80 2.41
N PRO A 174 9.38 -24.94 2.79
CA PRO A 174 9.14 -25.26 4.20
C PRO A 174 10.42 -25.10 5.04
N GLY A 175 10.31 -24.48 6.22
CA GLY A 175 11.45 -24.14 7.07
C GLY A 175 12.13 -22.80 6.75
N GLU A 176 11.77 -22.12 5.65
CA GLU A 176 12.25 -20.76 5.35
C GLU A 176 11.22 -19.71 5.84
N TRP A 177 11.73 -18.60 6.39
CA TRP A 177 10.92 -17.46 6.76
C TRP A 177 10.44 -16.71 5.53
N GLN A 178 9.20 -16.21 5.56
CA GLN A 178 8.65 -15.30 4.57
C GLN A 178 7.78 -14.26 5.24
N SER A 179 7.62 -13.10 4.61
CA SER A 179 6.90 -11.97 5.20
C SER A 179 5.60 -11.66 4.47
N TYR A 180 4.68 -11.06 5.20
CA TYR A 180 3.59 -10.26 4.67
C TYR A 180 3.70 -8.83 5.18
N ASP A 181 3.57 -7.89 4.24
CA ASP A 181 3.31 -6.48 4.50
C ASP A 181 1.90 -6.16 4.03
N ILE A 182 1.01 -5.91 4.98
CA ILE A 182 -0.43 -5.74 4.76
C ILE A 182 -0.80 -4.29 5.07
N ILE A 183 -1.39 -3.60 4.11
CA ILE A 183 -2.02 -2.29 4.31
C ILE A 183 -3.53 -2.50 4.35
N TYR A 184 -4.15 -2.14 5.46
CA TYR A 184 -5.56 -2.39 5.73
C TYR A 184 -6.29 -1.08 6.02
N THR A 185 -7.50 -0.97 5.46
CA THR A 185 -8.46 0.11 5.75
C THR A 185 -9.74 -0.54 6.26
N ALA A 186 -10.16 -0.15 7.46
CA ALA A 186 -11.38 -0.65 8.12
C ALA A 186 -12.66 -0.04 7.53
#